data_AF-A0A5S4UXS9-F1
#
_entry.id   AF-A0A5S4UXS9-F1
#
_cell.length_a   1.000
_cell.length_b   1.000
_cell.length_c   1.000
_cell.angle_alpha   90.00
_cell.angle_beta   90.00
_cell.angle_gamma   90.00
#
_symmetry.space_group_name_H-M   'P 1'
#
loop_
_entity.id
_entity.type
_entity.pdbx_description
1 polymer ?
#
loop_
_entity_poly.entity_id
_entity_poly.type
_entity_poly.pdbx_seq_one_letter_code
_entity_poly.pdbx_strand_id
1 'polypeptide(L)'
;MYKYLLFVFGLLSASLSWSAKAPSINELNSCLALVDFVDIKLDEFADHYSSNDMFVVHKGLSAYSQFLQHEMITPKLVSMYGGNHTQAKLMQTLFDRQRKSFLQNLNDRYSEQKLLTEYAASINDCRAKTRMKADTAKALDSAITAMIRMARA
;
A
#
# COMPACT_ATOMS: atom_id res chain seq x y z
N MET A 1 -43.80 -44.00 -8.35
CA MET A 1 -42.39 -44.12 -7.93
C MET A 1 -41.64 -42.81 -8.25
N TYR A 2 -42.09 -41.67 -7.70
CA TYR A 2 -41.57 -40.32 -8.03
C TYR A 2 -41.33 -39.46 -6.77
N LYS A 3 -41.11 -40.09 -5.61
CA LYS A 3 -41.10 -39.38 -4.32
C LYS A 3 -39.72 -38.91 -3.86
N TYR A 4 -38.66 -39.22 -4.60
CA TYR A 4 -37.27 -38.92 -4.21
C TYR A 4 -36.50 -38.03 -5.20
N LEU A 5 -37.13 -37.61 -6.31
CA LEU A 5 -36.46 -36.81 -7.35
C LEU A 5 -36.36 -35.31 -7.02
N LEU A 6 -36.91 -34.86 -5.89
CA LEU A 6 -36.89 -33.45 -5.48
C LEU A 6 -35.83 -33.12 -4.42
N PHE A 7 -35.06 -34.10 -3.92
CA PHE A 7 -34.14 -33.84 -2.80
C PHE A 7 -32.67 -33.60 -3.21
N VAL A 8 -32.32 -33.70 -4.49
CA VAL A 8 -30.91 -33.60 -4.94
C VAL A 8 -30.57 -32.23 -5.56
N PHE A 9 -31.56 -31.35 -5.77
CA PHE A 9 -31.32 -30.03 -6.40
C PHE A 9 -31.02 -28.89 -5.40
N GLY A 10 -30.74 -29.21 -4.13
CA GLY A 10 -30.58 -28.23 -3.04
C GLY A 10 -29.15 -27.99 -2.56
N LEU A 11 -28.11 -28.48 -3.26
CA LEU A 11 -26.72 -28.42 -2.81
C LEU A 11 -25.79 -27.51 -3.65
N LEU A 12 -26.31 -26.82 -4.66
CA LEU A 12 -25.52 -25.99 -5.59
C LEU A 12 -25.61 -24.48 -5.36
N SER A 13 -26.24 -24.05 -4.27
CA SER A 13 -26.27 -22.65 -3.83
C SER A 13 -25.34 -22.41 -2.64
N ALA A 14 -24.14 -23.01 -2.66
CA ALA A 14 -23.02 -22.45 -1.90
C ALA A 14 -22.58 -21.20 -2.65
N SER A 15 -23.04 -20.04 -2.19
CA SER A 15 -22.54 -18.73 -2.59
C SER A 15 -21.02 -18.77 -2.68
N LEU A 16 -20.46 -18.68 -3.89
CA LEU A 16 -19.07 -18.29 -4.09
C LEU A 16 -18.94 -16.85 -3.58
N SER A 17 -18.78 -16.71 -2.28
CA SER A 17 -18.23 -15.51 -1.69
C SER A 17 -16.81 -15.44 -2.22
N TRP A 18 -16.59 -14.67 -3.29
CA TRP A 18 -15.26 -14.21 -3.68
C TRP A 18 -14.71 -13.38 -2.52
N SER A 19 -14.16 -14.06 -1.52
CA SER A 19 -13.37 -13.45 -0.48
C SER A 19 -12.13 -12.91 -1.16
N ALA A 20 -12.11 -11.61 -1.46
CA ALA A 20 -10.90 -10.92 -1.85
C ALA A 20 -9.81 -11.29 -0.84
N LYS A 21 -8.78 -12.00 -1.28
CA LYS A 21 -7.71 -12.46 -0.40
C LYS A 21 -7.05 -11.22 0.19
N ALA A 22 -7.05 -11.11 1.52
CA ALA A 22 -6.36 -10.02 2.20
C ALA A 22 -4.90 -9.96 1.70
N PRO A 23 -4.37 -8.75 1.40
CA PRO A 23 -3.05 -8.60 0.80
C PRO A 23 -2.00 -9.28 1.68
N SER A 24 -1.05 -9.99 1.09
CA SER A 24 0.03 -10.65 1.82
C SER A 24 0.90 -9.63 2.57
N ILE A 25 1.66 -10.09 3.56
CA ILE A 25 2.56 -9.19 4.30
C ILE A 25 3.64 -8.60 3.40
N ASN A 26 4.12 -9.38 2.43
CA ASN A 26 5.11 -8.93 1.46
C ASN A 26 4.54 -7.83 0.55
N GLU A 27 3.30 -7.98 0.08
CA GLU A 27 2.64 -6.94 -0.71
C GLU A 27 2.46 -5.63 0.07
N LEU A 28 2.06 -5.72 1.35
CA LEU A 28 1.95 -4.54 2.21
C LEU A 28 3.30 -3.87 2.41
N ASN A 29 4.36 -4.65 2.67
CA ASN A 29 5.70 -4.13 2.83
C ASN A 29 6.26 -3.51 1.54
N SER A 30 5.96 -4.10 0.38
CA SER A 30 6.32 -3.51 -0.93
C SER A 30 5.59 -2.19 -1.17
N CYS A 31 4.31 -2.10 -0.81
CA CYS A 31 3.56 -0.84 -0.90
C CYS A 31 4.12 0.24 0.03
N LEU A 32 4.49 -0.11 1.26
CA LEU A 32 5.13 0.81 2.19
C LEU A 32 6.48 1.30 1.63
N ALA A 33 7.30 0.38 1.12
CA ALA A 33 8.58 0.72 0.52
C ALA A 33 8.45 1.64 -0.71
N LEU A 34 7.43 1.44 -1.54
CA LEU A 34 7.12 2.31 -2.67
C LEU A 34 6.70 3.71 -2.22
N VAL A 35 5.84 3.80 -1.20
CA VAL A 35 5.38 5.10 -0.67
C VAL A 35 6.57 5.89 -0.12
N ASP A 36 7.40 5.24 0.70
CA ASP A 36 8.60 5.87 1.27
C ASP A 36 9.60 6.27 0.18
N PHE A 37 9.75 5.46 -0.88
CA PHE A 37 10.59 5.78 -2.03
C PHE A 37 10.14 7.06 -2.72
N VAL A 38 8.85 7.16 -3.03
CA VAL A 38 8.29 8.32 -3.73
C VAL A 38 8.37 9.58 -2.86
N ASP A 39 8.12 9.45 -1.56
CA ASP A 39 8.23 10.55 -0.59
C ASP A 39 9.66 11.11 -0.52
N ILE A 40 10.67 10.24 -0.40
CA ILE A 40 12.09 10.63 -0.40
C ILE A 40 12.49 11.23 -1.75
N LYS A 41 12.04 10.62 -2.86
CA LYS A 41 12.33 11.12 -4.20
C LYS A 41 11.84 12.55 -4.35
N LEU A 42 10.61 12.83 -3.94
CA LEU A 42 10.02 14.17 -4.00
C LEU A 42 10.89 15.23 -3.29
N ASP A 43 11.50 14.90 -2.16
CA ASP A 43 12.44 15.80 -1.46
C ASP A 43 13.71 16.09 -2.30
N GLU A 44 14.24 15.10 -3.04
CA GLU A 44 15.44 15.26 -3.88
C GLU A 44 15.26 16.28 -5.01
N PHE A 45 14.02 16.55 -5.43
CA PHE A 45 13.69 17.48 -6.51
C PHE A 45 12.60 18.49 -6.13
N ALA A 46 12.53 18.85 -4.84
CA ALA A 46 11.53 19.76 -4.29
C ALA A 46 11.47 21.12 -5.00
N ASP A 47 12.63 21.64 -5.44
CA ASP A 47 12.75 22.95 -6.11
C ASP A 47 12.00 23.04 -7.45
N HIS A 48 11.61 21.90 -8.02
CA HIS A 48 10.86 21.83 -9.29
C HIS A 48 9.35 21.96 -9.10
N TYR A 49 8.84 21.96 -7.86
CA TYR A 49 7.41 22.00 -7.60
C TYR A 49 7.01 23.10 -6.63
N SER A 50 5.72 23.43 -6.65
CA SER A 50 5.19 24.39 -5.68
C SER A 50 5.20 23.79 -4.27
N SER A 51 5.52 24.63 -3.29
CA SER A 51 5.51 24.25 -1.87
C SER A 51 4.14 23.71 -1.42
N ASN A 52 3.05 24.22 -2.01
CA ASN A 52 1.71 23.75 -1.74
C ASN A 52 1.50 22.31 -2.24
N ASP A 53 1.97 21.99 -3.45
CA ASP A 53 1.81 20.65 -4.00
C ASP A 53 2.67 19.64 -3.24
N MET A 54 3.91 20.01 -2.92
CA MET A 54 4.78 19.23 -2.05
C MET A 54 4.12 18.94 -0.70
N PHE A 55 3.58 19.95 -0.04
CA PHE A 55 2.87 19.78 1.23
C PHE A 55 1.70 18.80 1.14
N VAL A 56 0.87 18.91 0.09
CA VAL A 56 -0.28 18.01 -0.11
C VAL A 56 0.19 16.58 -0.32
N VAL A 57 1.23 16.37 -1.13
CA VAL A 57 1.74 15.03 -1.42
C VAL A 57 2.35 14.40 -0.17
N HIS A 58 3.29 15.06 0.50
CA HIS A 58 3.91 14.53 1.72
C HIS A 58 2.88 14.20 2.80
N LYS A 59 1.88 15.07 2.98
CA LYS A 59 0.82 14.81 3.95
C LYS A 59 0.03 13.54 3.63
N GLY A 60 -0.32 13.32 2.36
CA GLY A 60 -1.06 12.13 1.96
C GLY A 60 -0.22 10.85 1.99
N LEU A 61 1.04 10.92 1.52
CA LEU A 61 1.97 9.79 1.55
C LEU A 61 2.32 9.39 3.00
N SER A 62 2.59 10.36 3.87
CA SER A 62 2.88 10.11 5.28
C SER A 62 1.69 9.48 6.01
N ALA A 63 0.47 10.00 5.80
CA ALA A 63 -0.73 9.41 6.39
C ALA A 63 -0.95 7.96 5.93
N TYR A 64 -0.70 7.67 4.65
CA TYR A 64 -0.83 6.33 4.11
C TYR A 64 0.28 5.39 4.58
N SER A 65 1.53 5.86 4.67
CA SER A 65 2.68 5.12 5.23
C SER A 65 2.41 4.72 6.69
N GLN A 66 1.91 5.65 7.51
CA GLN A 66 1.51 5.38 8.89
C GLN A 66 0.37 4.34 8.97
N PHE A 67 -0.64 4.45 8.12
CA PHE A 67 -1.72 3.47 8.03
C PHE A 67 -1.18 2.07 7.67
N LEU A 68 -0.34 1.97 6.64
CA LEU A 68 0.28 0.71 6.23
C LEU A 68 1.09 0.10 7.38
N GLN A 69 1.93 0.89 8.06
CA GLN A 69 2.78 0.39 9.13
C GLN A 69 1.97 -0.03 10.37
N HIS A 70 1.10 0.86 10.87
CA HIS A 70 0.50 0.70 12.19
C HIS A 70 -0.84 -0.04 12.18
N GLU A 71 -1.65 0.12 11.13
CA GLU A 71 -2.97 -0.50 11.05
C GLU A 71 -2.96 -1.82 10.25
N MET A 72 -1.96 -2.02 9.37
CA MET A 72 -1.91 -3.20 8.49
C MET A 72 -0.74 -4.14 8.82
N ILE A 73 0.51 -3.66 8.71
CA ILE A 73 1.73 -4.48 8.82
C ILE A 73 1.96 -4.96 10.25
N THR A 74 1.96 -4.05 11.22
CA THR A 74 2.25 -4.38 12.63
C THR A 74 1.26 -5.41 13.19
N PRO A 75 -0.07 -5.24 13.05
CA PRO A 75 -1.02 -6.23 13.55
C PRO A 75 -0.90 -7.57 12.82
N LYS A 76 -0.65 -7.54 11.51
CA LYS A 76 -0.48 -8.76 10.72
C LYS A 76 0.76 -9.55 11.12
N LEU A 77 1.89 -8.88 11.38
CA LEU A 77 3.09 -9.53 11.89
C LEU A 77 2.84 -10.19 13.25
N VAL A 78 2.21 -9.49 14.19
CA VAL A 78 1.86 -10.06 15.49
C VAL A 78 0.96 -11.29 15.32
N SER A 79 -0.04 -11.22 14.44
CA SER A 79 -0.92 -12.35 14.13
C SER A 79 -0.17 -13.55 13.53
N MET A 80 0.77 -13.31 12.60
CA MET A 80 1.58 -14.37 11.97
C MET A 80 2.44 -15.14 12.98
N TYR A 81 2.84 -14.50 14.08
CA TYR A 81 3.62 -15.11 15.15
C TYR A 81 2.79 -15.48 16.38
N GLY A 82 1.47 -15.67 16.22
CA GLY A 82 0.59 -16.14 17.29
C GLY A 82 0.53 -15.20 18.49
N GLY A 83 0.69 -13.89 18.28
CA GLY A 83 0.74 -12.89 19.35
C GLY A 83 2.14 -12.63 19.92
N ASN A 84 3.19 -13.31 19.43
CA ASN A 84 4.55 -13.09 19.92
C ASN A 84 5.14 -11.78 19.38
N HIS A 85 5.02 -10.73 20.17
CA HIS A 85 5.53 -9.39 19.83
C HIS A 85 7.05 -9.35 19.61
N THR A 86 7.83 -10.19 20.30
CA THR A 86 9.29 -10.24 20.12
C THR A 86 9.65 -10.78 18.75
N GLN A 87 9.03 -11.88 18.32
CA GLN A 87 9.25 -12.44 16.98
C GLN A 87 8.71 -11.52 15.88
N ALA A 88 7.55 -10.90 16.09
CA ALA A 88 7.01 -9.90 15.19
C ALA A 88 7.96 -8.70 15.01
N LYS A 89 8.57 -8.22 16.10
CA LYS A 89 9.56 -7.13 16.06
C LYS A 89 10.85 -7.53 15.32
N LEU A 90 11.31 -8.77 15.50
CA LEU A 90 12.43 -9.30 14.74
C LEU A 90 12.12 -9.31 13.23
N MET A 91 10.93 -9.77 12.84
CA MET A 91 10.52 -9.76 11.44
C MET A 91 10.35 -8.33 10.89
N GLN A 92 9.79 -7.40 11.67
CA GLN A 92 9.74 -5.98 11.29
C GLN A 92 11.14 -5.45 11.00
N THR A 93 12.14 -5.78 11.83
CA THR A 93 13.53 -5.36 11.61
C THR A 93 14.10 -5.91 10.30
N LEU A 94 13.74 -7.14 9.92
CA LEU A 94 14.14 -7.71 8.63
C LEU A 94 13.49 -6.96 7.46
N PHE A 95 12.21 -6.62 7.56
CA PHE A 95 11.53 -5.80 6.56
C PHE A 95 12.10 -4.39 6.47
N ASP A 96 12.45 -3.76 7.59
CA ASP A 96 13.08 -2.44 7.60
C ASP A 96 14.42 -2.45 6.87
N ARG A 97 15.23 -3.49 7.10
CA ARG A 97 16.50 -3.70 6.37
C ARG A 97 16.25 -3.93 4.88
N GLN A 98 15.30 -4.81 4.55
CA GLN A 98 14.93 -5.09 3.16
C GLN A 98 14.46 -3.82 2.45
N ARG A 99 13.64 -3.00 3.11
CA ARG A 99 13.17 -1.72 2.59
C ARG A 99 14.33 -0.77 2.33
N LYS A 100 15.29 -0.64 3.25
CA LYS A 100 16.48 0.18 3.04
C LYS A 100 17.25 -0.26 1.78
N SER A 101 17.47 -1.57 1.61
CA SER A 101 18.10 -2.09 0.40
C SER A 101 17.25 -1.88 -0.86
N PHE A 102 15.93 -1.98 -0.75
CA PHE A 102 15.02 -1.71 -1.86
C PHE A 102 15.08 -0.25 -2.30
N LEU A 103 15.06 0.69 -1.36
CA LEU A 103 15.22 2.12 -1.61
C LEU A 103 16.53 2.43 -2.33
N GLN A 104 17.64 1.86 -1.86
CA GLN A 104 18.95 2.00 -2.54
C GLN A 104 18.89 1.52 -3.99
N ASN A 105 18.37 0.31 -4.21
CA ASN A 105 18.28 -0.28 -5.55
C ASN A 105 17.32 0.48 -6.50
N LEU A 106 16.28 1.13 -5.97
CA LEU A 106 15.40 1.96 -6.76
C LEU A 106 16.04 3.32 -7.07
N ASN A 107 16.72 3.94 -6.11
CA ASN A 107 17.48 5.17 -6.35
C ASN A 107 18.53 4.98 -7.46
N ASP A 108 19.23 3.85 -7.46
CA ASP A 108 20.24 3.53 -8.49
C ASP A 108 19.61 3.33 -9.88
N ARG A 109 18.39 2.77 -9.95
CA ARG A 109 17.68 2.49 -11.21
C ARG A 109 16.91 3.68 -11.77
N TYR A 110 16.36 4.52 -10.89
CA TYR A 110 15.52 5.65 -11.25
C TYR A 110 16.23 6.96 -10.87
N SER A 111 17.20 7.32 -11.71
CA SER A 111 18.01 8.53 -11.58
C SER A 111 17.33 9.80 -12.13
N GLU A 112 16.18 9.66 -12.80
CA GLU A 112 15.46 10.82 -13.33
C GLU A 112 14.93 11.71 -12.19
N GLN A 113 15.23 13.01 -12.30
CA GLN A 113 14.81 14.03 -11.34
C GLN A 113 13.41 14.58 -11.65
N LYS A 114 12.43 13.68 -11.83
CA LYS A 114 11.03 14.06 -12.01
C LYS A 114 10.09 12.98 -11.48
N LEU A 115 8.87 13.40 -11.14
CA LEU A 115 7.82 12.48 -10.77
C LEU A 115 7.22 11.84 -12.03
N LEU A 116 7.26 10.50 -12.08
CA LEU A 116 6.62 9.74 -13.15
C LEU A 116 5.16 9.49 -12.79
N THR A 117 4.26 9.60 -13.77
CA THR A 117 2.84 9.24 -13.60
C THR A 117 2.67 7.78 -13.13
N GLU A 118 3.63 6.92 -13.45
CA GLU A 118 3.71 5.53 -13.00
C GLU A 118 3.82 5.39 -11.47
N TYR A 119 4.44 6.35 -10.77
CA TYR A 119 4.50 6.35 -9.31
C TYR A 119 3.12 6.57 -8.71
N ALA A 120 2.36 7.54 -9.25
CA ALA A 120 0.99 7.79 -8.82
C ALA A 120 0.07 6.58 -9.11
N ALA A 121 0.22 5.94 -10.27
CA ALA A 121 -0.50 4.72 -10.62
C ALA A 121 -0.18 3.56 -9.65
N SER A 122 1.11 3.32 -9.39
CA SER A 122 1.55 2.23 -8.51
C SER A 122 1.08 2.44 -7.06
N ILE A 123 1.08 3.68 -6.55
CA ILE A 123 0.51 4.01 -5.24
C ILE A 123 -1.01 3.79 -5.23
N ASN A 124 -1.71 4.13 -6.31
CA ASN A 124 -3.14 3.87 -6.44
C ASN A 124 -3.47 2.36 -6.47
N ASP A 125 -2.62 1.54 -7.09
CA ASP A 125 -2.75 0.08 -7.05
C ASP A 125 -2.56 -0.46 -5.63
N CYS A 126 -1.62 0.10 -4.87
CA CYS A 126 -1.44 -0.20 -3.45
C CYS A 126 -2.67 0.17 -2.62
N ARG A 127 -3.24 1.36 -2.86
CA ARG A 127 -4.50 1.81 -2.23
C ARG A 127 -5.62 0.80 -2.48
N ALA A 128 -5.76 0.29 -3.71
CA ALA A 128 -6.84 -0.65 -4.06
C ALA A 128 -6.77 -1.99 -3.29
N LYS A 129 -5.59 -2.35 -2.75
CA LYS A 129 -5.39 -3.57 -1.95
C LYS A 129 -5.82 -3.42 -0.49
N THR A 130 -6.02 -2.20 0.01
CA THR A 130 -6.27 -1.94 1.43
C THR A 130 -7.59 -1.18 1.63
N ARG A 131 -8.26 -1.46 2.76
CA ARG A 131 -9.42 -0.68 3.20
C ARG A 131 -8.96 0.24 4.31
N MET A 132 -8.92 1.54 4.02
CA MET A 132 -8.46 2.58 4.95
C MET A 132 -9.61 3.46 5.42
N LYS A 133 -9.39 4.19 6.50
CA LYS A 133 -10.35 5.19 7.02
C LYS A 133 -10.54 6.32 6.03
N ALA A 134 -11.70 6.98 6.10
CA ALA A 134 -12.12 7.97 5.12
C ALA A 134 -11.18 9.19 5.04
N ASP A 135 -10.61 9.61 6.17
CA ASP A 135 -9.64 10.69 6.27
C ASP A 135 -8.30 10.32 5.60
N THR A 136 -7.75 9.14 5.90
CA THR A 136 -6.54 8.61 5.22
C THR A 136 -6.78 8.48 3.71
N ALA A 137 -7.94 7.94 3.32
CA ALA A 137 -8.31 7.80 1.91
C ALA A 137 -8.35 9.15 1.19
N LYS A 138 -8.97 10.17 1.81
CA LYS A 138 -9.08 11.50 1.23
C LYS A 138 -7.73 12.20 1.12
N ALA A 139 -6.87 12.05 2.13
CA ALA A 139 -5.51 12.60 2.11
C ALA A 139 -4.68 11.97 0.99
N LEU A 140 -4.73 10.64 0.85
CA LEU A 140 -4.04 9.92 -0.20
C LEU A 140 -4.57 10.26 -1.60
N ASP A 141 -5.89 10.40 -1.76
CA ASP A 141 -6.52 10.78 -3.05
C ASP A 141 -6.08 12.19 -3.50
N SER A 142 -5.97 13.11 -2.54
CA SER A 142 -5.45 14.46 -2.77
C SER A 142 -3.98 14.41 -3.20
N ALA A 143 -3.16 13.59 -2.55
CA ALA A 143 -1.77 13.38 -2.92
C ALA A 143 -1.62 12.76 -4.33
N ILE A 144 -2.37 11.71 -4.66
CA ILE A 144 -2.36 11.08 -5.99
C ILE A 144 -2.75 12.08 -7.07
N THR A 145 -3.80 12.86 -6.84
CA THR A 145 -4.23 13.91 -7.77
C THR A 145 -3.15 14.98 -7.96
N ALA A 146 -2.49 15.40 -6.87
CA ALA A 146 -1.38 16.34 -6.94
C ALA A 146 -0.18 15.77 -7.71
N MET A 147 0.22 14.52 -7.43
CA MET A 147 1.29 13.81 -8.16
C MET A 147 1.00 13.74 -9.66
N ILE A 148 -0.23 13.38 -10.07
CA ILE A 148 -0.62 13.32 -11.48
C ILE A 148 -0.51 14.70 -12.15
N ARG A 149 -0.90 15.77 -11.45
CA ARG A 149 -0.78 17.14 -11.96
C ARG A 149 0.68 17.57 -12.08
N MET A 150 1.50 17.32 -11.06
CA MET A 150 2.93 17.63 -11.04
C MET A 150 3.69 16.90 -12.15
N ALA A 151 3.36 15.63 -12.42
CA ALA A 151 3.99 14.83 -13.47
C ALA A 151 3.68 15.30 -14.90
N ARG A 152 2.69 16.18 -15.08
CA ARG A 152 2.27 16.74 -16.38
C ARG A 152 2.73 18.18 -16.58
N ALA A 153 3.23 18.83 -15.53
CA ALA A 153 3.75 20.20 -15.56
C ALA A 153 5.17 20.21 -16.14
#